data_AF-A0AAW4ZS43-F1
#
_entry.id   AF-A0AAW4ZS43-F1
#
_cell.length_a   1.000
_cell.length_b   1.000
_cell.length_c   1.000
_cell.angle_alpha   90.00
_cell.angle_beta   90.00
_cell.angle_gamma   90.00
#
_symmetry.space_group_name_H-M   'P 1'
#
loop_
_entity.id
_entity.type
_entity.pdbx_description
1 polymer ?
#
loop_
_entity_poly.entity_id
_entity_poly.type
_entity_poly.pdbx_seq_one_letter_code
_entity_poly.pdbx_strand_id
1 'polypeptide(L)'
;MKNTNGNMLALIADYVFVILPFIIILIVRNAQGAVGSFYMLPDWGIAATIVYGQLIVKLSTALAKTHRPKKTSAISFYLTILVAFGLVVNVVINILMLVIPSDGLAKTQFTLFIMATFCHFVLGAAVNHIESASSKASL
;
A
#
# COMPACT_ATOMS: atom_id res chain seq x y z
N MET A 1 -13.89 24.38 -4.98
CA MET A 1 -14.34 23.00 -4.65
C MET A 1 -13.49 22.00 -5.41
N LYS A 2 -12.53 21.33 -4.76
CA LYS A 2 -11.73 20.27 -5.40
C LYS A 2 -12.63 19.04 -5.50
N ASN A 3 -13.06 18.71 -6.73
CA ASN A 3 -14.04 17.67 -7.01
C ASN A 3 -13.61 16.33 -6.40
N THR A 4 -14.49 15.67 -5.65
CA THR A 4 -14.26 14.34 -5.05
C THR A 4 -13.72 13.32 -6.07
N ASN A 5 -14.18 13.44 -7.31
CA ASN A 5 -13.75 12.61 -8.44
C ASN A 5 -12.26 12.79 -8.79
N GLY A 6 -11.71 14.00 -8.66
CA GLY A 6 -10.30 14.29 -8.95
C GLY A 6 -9.34 13.68 -7.92
N ASN A 7 -9.74 13.66 -6.64
CA ASN A 7 -8.94 13.04 -5.58
C ASN A 7 -8.94 11.51 -5.71
N MET A 8 -10.05 10.91 -6.14
CA MET A 8 -10.12 9.46 -6.40
C MET A 8 -9.29 9.05 -7.62
N LEU A 9 -9.37 9.81 -8.73
CA LEU A 9 -8.56 9.56 -9.92
C LEU A 9 -7.05 9.62 -9.64
N ALA A 10 -6.62 10.55 -8.79
CA ALA A 10 -5.22 10.63 -8.35
C ALA A 10 -4.79 9.37 -7.58
N LEU A 11 -5.62 8.88 -6.65
CA LEU A 11 -5.33 7.66 -5.89
C LEU A 11 -5.28 6.41 -6.79
N ILE A 12 -6.16 6.35 -7.80
CA ILE A 12 -6.14 5.28 -8.80
C ILE A 12 -4.87 5.36 -9.64
N ALA A 13 -4.49 6.54 -10.14
CA ALA A 13 -3.28 6.71 -10.94
C ALA A 13 -2.02 6.31 -10.14
N ASP A 14 -1.94 6.74 -8.89
CA ASP A 14 -0.88 6.34 -7.96
C ASP A 14 -0.82 4.82 -7.78
N TYR A 15 -1.96 4.19 -7.52
CA TYR A 15 -2.04 2.75 -7.31
C TYR A 15 -1.68 1.96 -8.58
N VAL A 16 -2.13 2.43 -9.75
CA VAL A 16 -1.78 1.84 -11.05
C VAL A 16 -0.27 1.88 -11.26
N PHE A 17 0.39 3.00 -10.95
CA PHE A 17 1.85 3.09 -11.08
C PHE A 17 2.59 2.15 -10.12
N VAL A 18 2.09 1.99 -8.89
CA VAL A 18 2.63 1.05 -7.90
C VAL A 18 2.56 -0.39 -8.37
N ILE A 19 1.41 -0.79 -8.93
CA ILE A 19 1.16 -2.18 -9.30
C ILE A 19 1.70 -2.52 -10.70
N LEU A 20 1.95 -1.51 -11.55
CA LEU A 20 2.46 -1.69 -12.91
C LEU A 20 3.69 -2.62 -13.02
N PRO A 21 4.78 -2.46 -12.24
CA PRO A 21 5.91 -3.40 -12.30
C PRO A 21 5.51 -4.84 -11.97
N PHE A 22 4.52 -5.03 -11.08
CA PHE A 22 3.98 -6.35 -10.76
C PHE A 22 3.22 -6.97 -11.92
N ILE A 23 2.38 -6.18 -12.59
CA ILE A 23 1.66 -6.63 -13.78
C ILE A 23 2.65 -7.06 -14.87
N ILE A 24 3.73 -6.30 -15.07
CA ILE A 24 4.78 -6.65 -16.04
C ILE A 24 5.44 -7.99 -15.70
N ILE A 25 5.90 -8.16 -14.45
CA ILE A 25 6.52 -9.42 -13.99
C ILE A 25 5.56 -10.59 -14.17
N LEU A 26 4.29 -10.37 -13.85
CA LEU A 26 3.27 -11.40 -13.96
C LEU A 26 3.05 -11.85 -15.41
N ILE A 27 2.96 -10.91 -16.35
CA ILE A 27 2.83 -11.22 -17.79
C ILE A 27 4.06 -12.00 -18.27
N VAL A 28 5.27 -11.56 -17.91
CA VAL A 28 6.53 -12.21 -18.32
C VAL A 28 6.60 -13.64 -17.80
N ARG A 29 6.25 -13.89 -16.53
CA ARG A 29 6.29 -15.24 -15.95
C ARG A 29 5.25 -16.18 -16.55
N ASN A 30 4.05 -15.69 -16.85
CA ASN A 30 3.04 -16.48 -17.55
C ASN A 30 3.51 -16.85 -18.97
N ALA A 31 4.15 -15.91 -19.67
CA ALA A 31 4.71 -16.16 -21.00
C ALA A 31 5.88 -17.18 -20.98
N GLN A 32 6.63 -17.28 -19.88
CA GLN A 32 7.71 -18.26 -19.70
C GLN A 32 7.21 -19.69 -19.41
N GLY A 33 5.90 -19.94 -19.35
CA GLY A 33 5.34 -21.27 -19.15
C GLY A 33 5.49 -21.81 -17.72
N ALA A 34 5.75 -20.96 -16.73
CA ALA A 34 5.79 -21.36 -15.33
C ALA A 34 4.37 -21.70 -14.84
N VAL A 35 4.03 -22.99 -14.83
CA VAL A 35 2.68 -23.55 -14.53
C VAL A 35 2.29 -23.51 -13.04
N GLY A 36 2.93 -22.66 -12.24
CA GLY A 36 2.53 -22.47 -10.85
C GLY A 36 1.17 -21.75 -10.78
N SER A 37 0.33 -22.14 -9.83
CA SER A 37 -0.92 -21.42 -9.57
C SER A 37 -0.64 -19.93 -9.35
N PHE A 38 -1.32 -19.05 -10.09
CA PHE A 38 -1.12 -17.58 -10.08
C PHE A 38 -1.07 -16.95 -8.68
N TYR A 39 -1.83 -17.50 -7.74
CA TYR A 39 -1.88 -17.00 -6.36
C TYR A 39 -0.66 -17.45 -5.51
N MET A 40 0.11 -18.44 -5.97
CA MET A 40 1.33 -18.93 -5.31
C MET A 40 2.59 -18.14 -5.66
N LEU A 41 2.46 -17.06 -6.45
CA LEU A 41 3.60 -16.21 -6.70
C LEU A 41 3.95 -15.41 -5.44
N PRO A 42 5.21 -15.46 -4.94
CA PRO A 42 5.61 -14.68 -3.76
C PRO A 42 5.51 -13.17 -4.02
N ASP A 43 5.51 -12.79 -5.30
CA ASP A 43 5.27 -11.47 -5.88
C ASP A 43 4.15 -10.66 -5.17
N TRP A 44 3.06 -11.30 -4.75
CA TRP A 44 1.96 -10.62 -4.03
C TRP A 44 2.40 -9.92 -2.74
N GLY A 45 3.34 -10.52 -1.98
CA GLY A 45 3.85 -9.92 -0.75
C GLY A 45 4.75 -8.71 -1.00
N ILE A 46 5.54 -8.74 -2.08
CA ILE A 46 6.36 -7.58 -2.49
C ILE A 46 5.42 -6.45 -2.94
N ALA A 47 4.39 -6.76 -3.73
CA ALA A 47 3.39 -5.77 -4.14
C ALA A 47 2.73 -5.08 -2.94
N ALA A 48 2.29 -5.86 -1.95
CA ALA A 48 1.70 -5.35 -0.71
C ALA A 48 2.68 -4.45 0.07
N THR A 49 3.94 -4.87 0.15
CA THR A 49 5.02 -4.13 0.82
C THR A 49 5.25 -2.76 0.17
N ILE A 50 5.28 -2.69 -1.16
CA ILE A 50 5.43 -1.43 -1.89
C ILE A 50 4.24 -0.50 -1.65
N VAL A 51 3.01 -1.03 -1.71
CA VAL A 51 1.79 -0.25 -1.43
C VAL A 51 1.86 0.38 -0.03
N TYR A 52 2.20 -0.41 1.00
CA TYR A 52 2.35 0.11 2.37
C TYR A 52 3.48 1.12 2.49
N GLY A 53 4.64 0.87 1.86
CA GLY A 53 5.77 1.79 1.86
C GLY A 53 5.41 3.17 1.31
N GLN A 54 4.75 3.21 0.15
CA GLN A 54 4.28 4.47 -0.43
C GLN A 54 3.24 5.17 0.44
N LEU A 55 2.32 4.41 1.03
CA LEU A 55 1.28 4.95 1.90
C LEU A 55 1.86 5.62 3.15
N ILE A 56 2.87 5.01 3.75
CA ILE A 56 3.60 5.57 4.91
C ILE A 56 4.31 6.87 4.54
N VAL A 57 4.97 6.93 3.38
CA VAL A 57 5.64 8.15 2.91
C VAL A 57 4.63 9.26 2.67
N LYS A 58 3.50 8.97 2.02
CA LYS A 58 2.44 9.97 1.77
C LYS A 58 1.82 10.48 3.06
N LEU A 59 1.46 9.57 3.96
CA LEU A 59 0.86 9.93 5.24
C LEU A 59 1.81 10.75 6.11
N SER A 60 3.07 10.33 6.24
CA SER A 60 4.06 11.08 7.01
C SER A 60 4.33 12.46 6.42
N THR A 61 4.40 12.59 5.10
CA THR A 61 4.59 13.88 4.41
C THR A 61 3.40 14.82 4.62
N ALA A 62 2.17 14.33 4.46
CA ALA A 62 0.97 15.15 4.67
C ALA A 62 0.82 15.60 6.12
N LEU A 63 1.13 14.71 7.06
CA LEU A 63 1.15 15.02 8.49
C LEU A 63 2.29 15.97 8.86
N ALA A 64 3.43 15.94 8.19
CA ALA A 64 4.50 16.92 8.41
C ALA A 64 4.06 18.32 7.98
N LYS A 65 3.44 18.42 6.80
CA LYS A 65 3.00 19.69 6.18
C LYS A 65 1.80 20.35 6.87
N THR A 66 0.94 19.59 7.54
CA THR A 66 -0.26 20.18 8.17
C THR A 66 0.08 21.07 9.37
N HIS A 67 -0.62 22.21 9.49
CA HIS A 67 -0.51 23.16 10.61
C HIS A 67 -1.53 22.92 11.73
N ARG A 68 -2.38 21.90 11.60
CA ARG A 68 -3.36 21.55 12.63
C ARG A 68 -2.67 20.92 13.85
N PRO A 69 -3.24 21.08 15.07
CA PRO A 69 -2.72 20.44 16.28
C PRO A 69 -2.67 18.93 16.08
N LYS A 70 -1.49 18.36 16.28
CA LYS A 70 -1.19 16.95 16.02
C LYS A 70 -1.27 16.18 17.33
N LYS A 71 -2.09 15.12 17.37
CA LYS A 71 -1.96 14.11 18.43
C LYS A 71 -0.76 13.22 18.10
N THR A 72 0.44 13.70 18.42
CA THR A 72 1.71 13.08 18.02
C THR A 72 1.80 11.61 18.43
N SER A 73 1.31 11.24 19.62
CA SER A 73 1.29 9.85 20.09
C SER A 73 0.41 8.94 19.21
N ALA A 74 -0.79 9.38 18.82
CA ALA A 74 -1.68 8.60 17.95
C ALA A 74 -1.09 8.44 16.54
N ILE A 75 -0.50 9.51 15.98
CA ILE A 75 0.18 9.47 14.69
C ILE A 75 1.32 8.46 14.70
N SER A 76 2.20 8.54 15.71
CA SER A 76 3.31 7.60 15.86
C SER A 76 2.80 6.16 15.99
N PHE A 77 1.74 5.93 16.74
CA PHE A 77 1.14 4.60 16.86
C PHE A 77 0.62 4.05 15.53
N TYR A 78 -0.14 4.84 14.76
CA TYR A 78 -0.66 4.40 13.46
C TYR A 78 0.46 4.14 12.44
N LEU A 79 1.48 5.01 12.38
CA LEU A 79 2.64 4.80 11.52
C LEU A 79 3.42 3.54 11.93
N THR A 80 3.60 3.31 13.23
CA THR A 80 4.23 2.10 13.74
C THR A 80 3.43 0.85 13.38
N ILE A 81 2.09 0.87 13.46
CA ILE A 81 1.25 -0.24 13.00
C ILE A 81 1.43 -0.50 11.51
N LEU A 82 1.41 0.55 10.68
CA LEU A 82 1.64 0.42 9.24
C LEU A 82 3.01 -0.18 8.92
N VAL A 83 4.05 0.19 9.68
CA VAL A 83 5.39 -0.40 9.49
C VAL A 83 5.44 -1.83 9.99
N ALA A 84 5.02 -2.09 11.22
CA ALA A 84 5.13 -3.42 11.83
C ALA A 84 4.24 -4.45 11.12
N PHE A 85 2.97 -4.15 10.93
CA PHE A 85 2.02 -5.10 10.34
C PHE A 85 1.86 -4.94 8.83
N GLY A 86 2.02 -3.73 8.30
CA GLY A 86 1.95 -3.51 6.85
C GLY A 86 3.23 -3.90 6.12
N LEU A 87 4.40 -3.46 6.59
CA LEU A 87 5.68 -3.79 5.96
C LEU A 87 6.29 -5.09 6.48
N VAL A 88 6.64 -5.14 7.77
CA VAL A 88 7.48 -6.23 8.30
C VAL A 88 6.79 -7.59 8.14
N VAL A 89 5.51 -7.71 8.48
CA VAL A 89 4.76 -8.97 8.29
C VAL A 89 4.71 -9.38 6.81
N ASN A 90 4.44 -8.45 5.88
CA ASN A 90 4.40 -8.79 4.45
C ASN A 90 5.75 -9.27 3.93
N VAL A 91 6.84 -8.65 4.37
CA VAL A 91 8.21 -9.09 4.03
C VAL A 91 8.49 -10.48 4.60
N VAL A 92 8.14 -10.74 5.87
CA VAL A 92 8.36 -12.05 6.48
C VAL A 92 7.57 -13.14 5.75
N ILE A 93 6.28 -12.93 5.48
CA ILE A 93 5.47 -13.90 4.74
C ILE A 93 6.00 -14.11 3.31
N ASN A 94 6.47 -13.03 2.66
CA ASN A 94 7.11 -13.14 1.34
C ASN A 94 8.38 -14.01 1.36
N ILE A 95 9.27 -13.79 2.34
CA ILE A 95 10.49 -14.61 2.50
C ILE A 95 10.11 -16.06 2.80
N LEU A 96 9.12 -16.31 3.64
CA LEU A 96 8.64 -17.67 3.91
C LEU A 96 8.12 -18.34 2.63
N MET A 97 7.40 -17.62 1.77
CA MET A 97 6.95 -18.18 0.49
C MET A 97 8.10 -18.47 -0.47
N LEU A 98 9.20 -17.72 -0.40
CA LEU A 98 10.40 -17.98 -1.20
C LEU A 98 11.18 -19.23 -0.72
N VAL A 99 11.20 -19.49 0.59
CA VAL A 99 11.99 -20.57 1.20
C VAL A 99 11.18 -21.87 1.30
N ILE A 100 9.93 -21.78 1.74
CA ILE A 100 9.02 -22.92 1.94
C ILE A 100 7.64 -22.62 1.31
N PRO A 101 7.52 -22.67 -0.03
CA PRO A 101 6.27 -22.38 -0.71
C PRO A 101 5.13 -23.27 -0.20
N SER A 102 4.01 -22.66 0.19
CA SER A 102 2.82 -23.39 0.62
C SER A 102 1.54 -22.68 0.20
N ASP A 103 0.47 -23.44 -0.01
CA ASP A 103 -0.85 -22.87 -0.32
C ASP A 103 -1.36 -21.92 0.77
N GLY A 104 -1.05 -22.22 2.05
CA GLY A 104 -1.42 -21.36 3.17
C GLY A 104 -0.73 -20.00 3.12
N LEU A 105 0.57 -19.98 2.85
CA LEU A 105 1.33 -18.73 2.69
C LEU A 105 0.87 -17.95 1.47
N ALA A 106 0.62 -18.63 0.36
CA ALA A 106 0.09 -18.02 -0.87
C ALA A 106 -1.23 -17.28 -0.63
N LYS A 107 -2.21 -17.94 0.00
CA LYS A 107 -3.51 -17.31 0.39
C LYS A 107 -3.32 -16.16 1.36
N THR A 108 -2.38 -16.29 2.31
CA THR A 108 -2.06 -15.23 3.26
C THR A 108 -1.51 -14.00 2.56
N GLN A 109 -0.53 -14.16 1.65
CA GLN A 109 0.02 -13.04 0.87
C GLN A 109 -1.04 -12.35 0.02
N PHE A 110 -1.89 -13.13 -0.64
CA PHE A 110 -2.97 -12.57 -1.46
C PHE A 110 -3.97 -11.78 -0.60
N THR A 111 -4.31 -12.28 0.58
CA THR A 111 -5.17 -11.59 1.55
C THR A 111 -4.52 -10.29 2.05
N LEU A 112 -3.24 -10.34 2.41
CA LEU A 112 -2.49 -9.16 2.84
C LEU A 112 -2.37 -8.11 1.72
N PHE A 113 -2.26 -8.55 0.46
CA PHE A 113 -2.26 -7.66 -0.69
C PHE A 113 -3.61 -6.96 -0.90
N ILE A 114 -4.73 -7.69 -0.76
CA ILE A 114 -6.07 -7.08 -0.78
C ILE A 114 -6.20 -6.05 0.36
N MET A 115 -5.72 -6.39 1.55
CA MET A 115 -5.75 -5.48 2.69
C MET A 115 -4.87 -4.24 2.47
N ALA A 116 -3.69 -4.39 1.87
CA ALA A 116 -2.83 -3.28 1.48
C ALA A 116 -3.52 -2.34 0.49
N THR A 117 -4.20 -2.92 -0.50
CA THR A 117 -4.98 -2.19 -1.49
C THR A 117 -6.12 -1.40 -0.85
N PHE A 118 -6.87 -2.03 0.06
CA PHE A 118 -7.91 -1.36 0.81
C PHE A 118 -7.35 -0.21 1.67
N CYS A 119 -6.26 -0.45 2.40
CA CYS A 119 -5.57 0.56 3.18
C CYS A 119 -5.11 1.76 2.32
N HIS A 120 -4.60 1.52 1.11
CA HIS A 120 -4.18 2.57 0.18
C HIS A 120 -5.30 3.55 -0.13
N PHE A 121 -6.50 3.05 -0.44
CA PHE A 121 -7.63 3.92 -0.75
C PHE A 121 -8.16 4.64 0.49
N VAL A 122 -8.32 3.93 1.62
CA VAL A 122 -8.86 4.52 2.86
C VAL A 122 -7.93 5.58 3.43
N LEU A 123 -6.65 5.24 3.62
CA LEU A 123 -5.67 6.16 4.18
C LEU A 123 -5.22 7.20 3.15
N GLY A 124 -5.22 6.88 1.85
CA GLY A 124 -5.01 7.86 0.78
C GLY A 124 -6.11 8.93 0.76
N ALA A 125 -7.38 8.55 0.99
CA ALA A 125 -8.46 9.51 1.16
C ALA A 125 -8.26 10.38 2.42
N ALA A 126 -7.79 9.80 3.52
CA ALA A 126 -7.45 10.56 4.73
C ALA A 126 -6.31 11.57 4.49
N VAL A 127 -5.27 11.18 3.74
CA VAL A 127 -4.17 12.06 3.31
C VAL A 127 -4.70 13.24 2.50
N ASN A 128 -5.51 12.97 1.48
CA ASN A 128 -6.15 14.02 0.67
C ASN A 128 -6.99 14.98 1.52
N HIS A 129 -7.69 14.47 2.53
CA HIS A 129 -8.44 15.30 3.47
C HIS A 129 -7.52 16.21 4.28
N ILE A 130 -6.43 15.69 4.85
CA ILE A 130 -5.42 16.46 5.60
C ILE A 130 -4.83 17.58 4.75
N GLU A 131 -4.44 17.28 3.51
CA GLU A 131 -3.87 18.27 2.59
C GLU A 131 -4.89 19.35 2.21
N SER A 132 -6.13 18.97 1.89
CA SER A 132 -7.19 19.93 1.56
C SER A 132 -7.55 20.84 2.74
N ALA A 133 -7.49 20.32 3.97
CA ALA A 133 -7.73 21.06 5.20
C ALA A 133 -6.57 22.01 5.52
N SER A 134 -5.33 21.62 5.20
CA SER A 134 -4.15 22.47 5.36
C SER A 134 -4.17 23.66 4.39
N SER A 135 -4.52 23.43 3.13
CA SER A 135 -4.61 24.50 2.11
C SER A 135 -5.68 25.56 2.42
N LYS A 136 -6.74 25.20 3.14
CA LYS A 136 -7.78 26.14 3.56
C LYS A 136 -7.40 26.99 4.77
N ALA A 137 -6.44 26.54 5.58
CA ALA A 137 -6.01 27.24 6.80
C ALA A 137 -4.90 28.28 6.55
N SER A 138 -4.32 28.29 5.34
CA SER A 138 -3.30 29.25 4.91
C SER A 138 -3.86 30.43 4.11
N LEU A 139 -5.19 30.52 3.98
CA LEU A 139 -5.95 31.64 3.40
C LEU A 139 -6.68 32.35 4.53
#